data_AF-A0A1G7E3I8-F1
#
_entry.id   AF-A0A1G7E3I8-F1
#
_cell.length_a   1.000
_cell.length_b   1.000
_cell.length_c   1.000
_cell.angle_alpha   90.00
_cell.angle_beta   90.00
_cell.angle_gamma   90.00
#
_symmetry.space_group_name_H-M   'P 1'
#
loop_
_entity.id
_entity.type
_entity.pdbx_description
1 polymer ?
#
loop_
_entity_poly.entity_id
_entity_poly.type
_entity_poly.pdbx_seq_one_letter_code
_entity_poly.pdbx_strand_id
1 'polypeptide(L)' 'MILMAANGLDNDEIAARLDTRREVVSQWRQRFFKERLAGLEERARPGRPRVFPPRGHG' A
#
# COMPACT_ATOMS: atom_id res chain seq x y z
N MET A 1 9.46 4.49 -0.18
CA MET A 1 9.63 3.70 1.06
C MET A 1 10.68 2.59 0.96
N ILE A 2 10.54 1.58 0.08
CA ILE A 2 11.48 0.43 0.04
C ILE A 2 12.86 0.84 -0.45
N LEU A 3 12.94 1.70 -1.47
CA LEU A 3 14.22 2.24 -1.93
C LEU A 3 14.91 3.08 -0.85
N MET A 4 14.16 3.85 -0.07
CA MET A 4 14.71 4.63 1.05
C MET A 4 15.23 3.70 2.16
N ALA A 5 14.49 2.64 2.48
CA ALA A 5 14.95 1.60 3.39
C ALA A 5 16.22 0.90 2.89
N ALA A 6 16.35 0.70 1.57
CA ALA A 6 17.56 0.14 0.96
C ALA A 6 18.75 1.12 0.99
N ASN A 7 18.48 2.44 1.07
CA ASN A 7 19.49 3.47 1.32
C ASN A 7 19.86 3.61 2.81
N GLY A 8 19.35 2.72 3.68
CA GLY A 8 19.66 2.72 5.11
C GLY A 8 18.80 3.64 5.95
N LEU A 9 17.74 4.26 5.41
CA LEU A 9 16.84 5.07 6.22
C LEU A 9 15.97 4.22 7.15
N ASP A 10 15.78 4.75 8.35
CA ASP A 10 14.87 4.19 9.34
C ASP A 10 13.40 4.36 8.97
N ASN A 11 12.56 3.48 9.50
CA ASN A 11 11.13 3.50 9.21
C ASN A 11 10.44 4.80 9.64
N ASP A 12 10.94 5.44 10.70
CA ASP A 12 10.40 6.69 11.23
C ASP A 12 10.72 7.87 10.29
N GLU A 13 11.97 7.96 9.80
CA GLU A 13 12.34 8.95 8.79
C GLU A 13 11.59 8.78 7.47
N ILE A 14 11.39 7.53 7.05
CA ILE A 14 10.62 7.24 5.84
C ILE A 14 9.15 7.62 6.04
N ALA A 15 8.59 7.35 7.23
CA ALA A 15 7.23 7.71 7.59
C ALA A 15 7.03 9.23 7.56
N ALA A 16 7.94 9.98 8.19
CA ALA A 16 7.94 11.43 8.20
C ALA A 16 8.09 12.03 6.79
N ARG A 17 8.99 11.51 5.96
CA ARG A 17 9.19 11.99 4.58
C ARG A 17 8.02 11.72 3.65
N LEU A 18 7.26 10.65 3.89
CA LEU A 18 6.15 10.24 3.04
C LEU A 18 4.79 10.66 3.61
N ASP A 19 4.77 11.44 4.69
CA ASP A 19 3.56 11.81 5.44
C ASP A 19 2.66 10.59 5.70
N THR A 20 3.29 9.49 6.13
CA THR A 20 2.61 8.21 6.32
C THR A 20 2.90 7.64 7.69
N ARG A 21 2.16 6.60 8.09
CA ARG A 21 2.38 5.94 9.38
C ARG A 21 3.53 4.96 9.30
N ARG A 22 4.35 4.87 10.35
CA ARG A 22 5.43 3.87 10.46
C ARG A 22 4.95 2.43 10.24
N GLU A 23 3.71 2.13 10.62
CA GLU A 23 3.09 0.81 10.46
C GLU A 23 2.90 0.45 8.98
N VAL A 24 2.52 1.44 8.15
CA VAL A 24 2.44 1.28 6.69
C VAL A 24 3.83 0.95 6.15
N VAL A 25 4.86 1.69 6.62
CA VAL A 25 6.26 1.43 6.23
C VAL A 25 6.69 0.00 6.55
N SER A 26 6.43 -0.45 7.78
CA SER A 26 6.74 -1.81 8.23
C SER A 26 5.99 -2.88 7.43
N GLN A 27 4.69 -2.68 7.18
CA GLN A 27 3.86 -3.64 6.43
C GLN A 27 4.37 -3.85 5.01
N TRP A 28 4.66 -2.77 4.29
CA TRP A 28 5.23 -2.86 2.94
C TRP A 28 6.64 -3.46 2.95
N ARG A 29 7.46 -3.19 3.96
CA ARG A 29 8.78 -3.85 4.11
C ARG A 29 8.64 -5.35 4.33
N GLN A 30 7.71 -5.78 5.19
CA GLN A 30 7.44 -7.20 5.41
C GLN A 30 6.92 -7.87 4.14
N ARG A 31 6.04 -7.19 3.38
CA ARG A 31 5.51 -7.70 2.11
C ARG A 31 6.60 -7.81 1.05
N PHE A 32 7.45 -6.80 0.92
CA PHE A 32 8.63 -6.84 0.05
C PHE A 32 9.63 -7.93 0.46
N PHE A 33 9.78 -8.21 1.76
CA PHE A 33 10.65 -9.28 2.21
C PHE A 33 10.14 -10.66 1.78
N LYS A 34 8.81 -10.88 1.87
CA LYS A 34 8.16 -12.15 1.52
C LYS A 34 8.03 -12.38 0.01
N GLU A 35 7.62 -11.34 -0.72
CA GLU A 35 7.17 -11.45 -2.12
C GLU A 35 8.02 -10.61 -3.09
N ARG A 36 9.05 -9.91 -2.58
CA ARG A 36 9.93 -9.02 -3.36
C ARG A 36 9.11 -8.02 -4.17
N LEU A 37 9.42 -7.85 -5.46
CA LEU A 37 8.76 -6.89 -6.34
C LEU A 37 7.26 -7.19 -6.51
N ALA A 38 6.85 -8.46 -6.54
CA ALA A 38 5.43 -8.84 -6.65
C ALA A 38 4.61 -8.40 -5.42
N GLY A 39 5.28 -8.27 -4.26
CA GLY A 39 4.68 -7.70 -3.05
C GLY A 39 4.41 -6.20 -3.14
N LEU A 40 5.01 -5.49 -4.09
CA LEU A 40 4.80 -4.07 -4.32
C LEU A 40 3.68 -3.77 -5.31
N GLU A 41 3.17 -4.78 -6.01
CA GLU A 41 2.05 -4.59 -6.93
C GLU A 41 0.77 -4.22 -6.17
N GLU A 42 0.05 -3.25 -6.73
CA GLU A 42 -1.26 -2.84 -6.25
C GLU A 42 -2.22 -4.00 -6.49
N ARG A 43 -2.41 -4.83 -5.45
CA ARG A 43 -3.41 -5.89 -5.48
C ARG A 43 -4.76 -5.23 -5.72
N ALA A 44 -5.49 -5.76 -6.69
CA ALA A 44 -6.88 -5.41 -6.90
C ALA A 44 -7.58 -5.47 -5.54
N ARG A 45 -8.04 -4.31 -5.04
CA ARG A 45 -8.84 -4.28 -3.83
C ARG A 45 -10.08 -5.12 -4.15
N PRO A 46 -10.36 -6.22 -3.42
CA PRO A 46 -11.64 -6.90 -3.55
C PRO A 46 -12.70 -6.00 -2.88
N GLY A 47 -12.98 -4.87 -3.51
CA GLY A 47 -14.11 -4.03 -3.21
C GLY A 47 -15.28 -4.58 -4.00
N ARG A 48 -16.38 -4.87 -3.29
CA ARG A 48 -17.68 -5.19 -3.91
C ARG A 48 -17.93 -4.22 -5.07
N PRO A 49 -18.27 -4.69 -6.29
CA PRO A 49 -18.54 -3.79 -7.40
C PRO A 49 -19.55 -2.73 -6.94
N ARG A 50 -19.29 -1.47 -7.27
CA ARG A 50 -20.20 -0.36 -6.99
C ARG A 50 -21.46 -0.60 -7.82
N VAL A 51 -22.45 -1.28 -7.26
CA VAL A 51 -23.74 -1.49 -7.91
C VAL A 51 -24.51 -0.18 -7.77
N PHE A 52 -24.53 0.63 -8.82
CA PHE A 52 -25.55 1.67 -8.95
C PHE A 52 -26.88 0.93 -9.22
N PRO A 53 -27.89 0.99 -8.35
CA PRO A 53 -29.20 0.45 -8.70
C PRO A 53 -29.74 1.26 -9.89
N PRO A 54 -30.30 0.61 -10.94
CA PRO A 54 -30.97 1.35 -12.00
C PRO A 54 -32.16 2.09 -11.39
N ARG A 55 -32.21 3.41 -11.60
CA ARG A 55 -33.39 4.21 -11.31
C ARG A 55 -34.52 3.70 -12.21
N GLY A 56 -35.46 2.97 -11.64
CA GLY A 56 -36.69 2.60 -12.33
C GLY A 56 -37.47 3.85 -12.69
N HIS A 57 -37.66 4.07 -13.99
CA HIS A 57 -38.66 4.98 -14.53
C HIS A 57 -39.18 4.38 -15.83
N GLY A 58 -40.48 4.12 -15.88
CA GLY A 58 -41.19 3.51 -17.01
C GLY A 58 -42.42 2.77 -16.52
#